data_AF-A0A023EPA2-F1
#
_entry.id   AF-A0A023EPA2-F1
#
_cell.length_a   1.000
_cell.length_b   1.000
_cell.length_c   1.000
_cell.angle_alpha   90.00
_cell.angle_beta   90.00
_cell.angle_gamma   90.00
#
_symmetry.space_group_name_H-M   'P 1'
#
loop_
_entity.id
_entity.type
_entity.pdbx_description
1 polymer ?
#
loop_
_entity_poly.entity_id
_entity_poly.type
_entity_poly.pdbx_seq_one_letter_code
_entity_poly.pdbx_strand_id
1 'polypeptide(L)'
;MIQFIIWVVLSILTTVRADDRHKIVYKSLQQATNECTQYNVQGGCLPRCVTLTTRDWNDTLGISSVYSRFFHPDPNDICSNNRTQRCLNSKITTIPQQNSCLRASESVQCYLDQYGQVNTTIPQFIRFTILQDAQLFYECAAILGYSHQLDTLLNDWEFKRQETRCVLRCFMIRSGLYSEPKGLNMARYYVLCGGYEDGFYQQAAECASRLRQEVPCEDKCTLAQRMATECIGVDYATSSIMQNQGDSANYVLASRASSVYMVNDQNADSDATYRVVNSGSTANIVDNGSSSTYQGGNSNMFFRTSSNRR
;
A
#
# COMPACT_ATOMS: atom_id res chain seq x y z
N MET A 1 18.86 40.70 38.38
CA MET A 1 17.72 40.69 37.44
C MET A 1 18.10 40.37 35.98
N ILE A 2 19.36 39.99 35.69
CA ILE A 2 19.82 39.65 34.33
C ILE A 2 20.06 38.12 34.18
N GLN A 3 20.29 37.40 35.28
CA GLN A 3 20.51 35.94 35.28
C GLN A 3 19.26 35.08 35.11
N PHE A 4 18.06 35.61 35.40
CA PHE A 4 16.79 34.87 35.22
C PHE A 4 16.28 34.88 33.78
N ILE A 5 16.69 35.87 32.97
CA ILE A 5 16.26 35.99 31.57
C ILE A 5 16.98 34.96 30.69
N ILE A 6 18.21 34.57 31.05
CA ILE A 6 19.01 33.60 30.28
C ILE A 6 18.46 32.16 30.40
N TRP A 7 17.80 31.82 31.51
CA TRP A 7 17.20 30.49 31.69
C TRP A 7 15.85 30.30 31.00
N VAL A 8 15.10 31.38 30.75
CA VAL A 8 13.79 31.30 30.06
C VAL A 8 13.96 31.22 28.54
N VAL A 9 15.04 31.80 27.99
CA VAL A 9 15.31 31.77 26.54
C VAL A 9 15.86 30.41 26.06
N LEU A 10 16.37 29.56 26.96
CA LEU A 10 16.92 28.24 26.60
C LEU A 10 15.90 27.09 26.53
N SER A 11 14.60 27.33 26.78
CA SER A 11 13.58 26.26 26.84
C SER A 11 12.65 26.18 25.63
N ILE A 12 12.92 26.91 24.54
CA ILE A 12 12.21 26.72 23.26
C ILE A 12 13.06 25.86 22.32
N LEU A 13 13.46 24.67 22.80
CA LEU A 13 13.71 23.56 21.89
C LEU A 13 12.34 22.97 21.56
N THR A 14 11.66 23.56 20.57
CA THR A 14 10.63 22.82 19.86
C THR A 14 11.33 21.61 19.25
N THR A 15 11.20 20.45 19.90
CA THR A 15 11.54 19.18 19.24
C THR A 15 10.65 19.12 18.01
N VAL A 16 11.21 19.43 16.85
CA VAL A 16 10.61 19.04 15.58
C VAL A 16 10.64 17.53 15.62
N ARG A 17 9.54 16.91 16.07
CA ARG A 17 9.32 15.50 15.80
C ARG A 17 9.15 15.46 14.29
N ALA A 18 10.20 15.09 13.57
CA ALA A 18 10.04 14.58 12.23
C ALA A 18 9.02 13.44 12.36
N ASP A 19 7.81 13.64 11.82
CA ASP A 19 6.87 12.53 11.70
C ASP A 19 7.55 11.59 10.69
N ASP A 20 8.08 10.45 11.16
CA ASP A 20 8.90 9.46 10.42
C ASP A 20 8.15 8.75 9.28
N ARG A 21 7.20 9.44 8.65
CA ARG A 21 6.16 8.96 7.74
C ARG A 21 6.42 9.42 6.31
N HIS A 22 7.60 9.07 5.81
CA HIS A 22 8.16 9.68 4.60
C HIS A 22 7.49 9.30 3.28
N LYS A 23 6.51 8.38 3.25
CA LYS A 23 5.91 7.89 1.99
C LYS A 23 4.38 7.81 2.00
N ILE A 24 3.73 8.44 2.96
CA ILE A 24 2.27 8.40 3.07
C ILE A 24 1.65 9.36 2.05
N VAL A 25 0.72 8.84 1.25
CA VAL A 25 -0.04 9.65 0.31
C VAL A 25 -1.44 9.87 0.86
N TYR A 26 -1.84 11.14 0.90
CA TYR A 26 -3.19 11.58 1.18
C TYR A 26 -3.76 12.27 -0.03
N LYS A 27 -5.02 12.00 -0.35
CA LYS A 27 -5.71 12.66 -1.45
C LYS A 27 -7.20 12.78 -1.17
N SER A 28 -7.75 13.96 -1.40
CA SER A 28 -9.20 14.19 -1.38
C SER A 28 -9.82 13.93 -2.76
N LEU A 29 -11.14 13.73 -2.84
CA LEU A 29 -11.83 13.59 -4.13
C LEU A 29 -11.71 14.85 -4.98
N GLN A 30 -11.66 16.03 -4.36
CA GLN A 30 -11.45 17.30 -5.06
C GLN A 30 -10.04 17.36 -5.67
N GLN A 31 -9.01 16.97 -4.91
CA GLN A 31 -7.64 16.93 -5.44
C GLN A 31 -7.51 15.93 -6.60
N ALA A 32 -8.08 14.73 -6.45
CA ALA A 32 -8.10 13.73 -7.51
C ALA A 32 -8.88 14.20 -8.74
N THR A 33 -10.02 14.88 -8.55
CA THR A 33 -10.78 15.51 -9.64
C THR A 33 -9.95 16.55 -10.37
N ASN A 34 -9.32 17.47 -9.64
CA ASN A 34 -8.50 18.53 -10.22
C ASN A 34 -7.32 17.95 -11.03
N GLU A 35 -6.66 16.92 -10.52
CA GLU A 35 -5.61 16.19 -11.26
C GLU A 35 -6.17 15.57 -12.54
N CYS A 36 -7.26 14.81 -12.45
CA CYS A 36 -7.89 14.18 -13.61
C CYS A 36 -8.38 15.17 -14.68
N THR A 37 -8.86 16.35 -14.28
CA THR A 37 -9.28 17.36 -15.25
C THR A 37 -8.13 17.90 -16.10
N GLN A 38 -6.89 17.87 -15.60
CA GLN A 38 -5.71 18.29 -16.37
C GLN A 38 -5.42 17.34 -17.54
N TYR A 39 -5.85 16.08 -17.47
CA TYR A 39 -5.64 15.08 -18.51
C TYR A 39 -6.70 15.10 -19.61
N ASN A 40 -7.65 16.04 -19.57
CA ASN A 40 -8.75 16.17 -20.54
C ASN A 40 -9.51 14.83 -20.75
N VAL A 41 -9.85 14.17 -19.64
CA VAL A 41 -10.51 12.86 -19.63
C VAL A 41 -11.85 12.96 -20.38
N GLN A 42 -11.96 12.25 -21.50
CA GLN A 42 -13.12 12.30 -22.39
C GLN A 42 -14.30 11.45 -21.87
N GLY A 43 -15.50 11.72 -22.41
CA GLY A 43 -16.58 10.74 -22.47
C GLY A 43 -17.05 10.16 -21.14
N GLY A 44 -17.34 10.99 -20.13
CA GLY A 44 -17.88 10.53 -18.85
C GLY A 44 -16.91 9.67 -18.02
N CYS A 45 -15.64 9.55 -18.42
CA CYS A 45 -14.64 8.74 -17.73
C CYS A 45 -14.02 9.41 -16.49
N LEU A 46 -14.44 10.63 -16.12
CA LEU A 46 -13.90 11.35 -14.97
C LEU A 46 -14.02 10.54 -13.66
N PRO A 47 -15.16 9.89 -13.32
CA PRO A 47 -15.27 9.05 -12.13
C PRO A 47 -14.27 7.88 -12.14
N ARG A 48 -14.02 7.28 -13.31
CA ARG A 48 -13.00 6.23 -13.46
C ARG A 48 -11.59 6.77 -13.17
N CYS A 49 -11.23 7.93 -13.73
CA CYS A 49 -9.94 8.53 -13.46
C CYS A 49 -9.77 8.83 -11.96
N VAL A 50 -10.76 9.48 -11.34
CA VAL A 50 -10.72 9.83 -9.92
C VAL A 50 -10.54 8.59 -9.06
N THR A 51 -11.31 7.54 -9.31
CA THR A 51 -11.26 6.30 -8.52
C THR A 51 -10.01 5.46 -8.79
N LEU A 52 -9.38 5.57 -9.97
CA LEU A 52 -8.04 5.02 -10.21
C LEU A 52 -6.97 5.80 -9.44
N THR A 53 -7.04 7.13 -9.45
CA THR A 53 -6.12 8.02 -8.73
C THR A 53 -6.23 7.85 -7.21
N THR A 54 -7.41 7.54 -6.68
CA THR A 54 -7.61 7.19 -5.27
C THR A 54 -7.41 5.69 -4.96
N ARG A 55 -7.14 4.88 -5.99
CA ARG A 55 -6.87 3.43 -5.93
C ARG A 55 -8.02 2.59 -5.37
N ASP A 56 -9.22 3.01 -5.72
CA ASP A 56 -10.47 2.34 -5.35
C ASP A 56 -11.10 1.57 -6.51
N TRP A 57 -10.61 1.78 -7.74
CA TRP A 57 -11.14 1.14 -8.94
C TRP A 57 -10.22 0.04 -9.48
N ASN A 58 -10.84 -1.07 -9.88
CA ASN A 58 -10.23 -2.12 -10.67
C ASN A 58 -11.15 -2.45 -11.85
N ASP A 59 -10.65 -2.49 -13.08
CA ASP A 59 -11.51 -2.72 -14.25
C ASP A 59 -12.17 -4.10 -14.26
N THR A 60 -11.60 -5.08 -13.56
CA THR A 60 -12.17 -6.41 -13.39
C THR A 60 -13.15 -6.45 -12.23
N LEU A 61 -12.69 -6.08 -11.03
CA LEU A 61 -13.45 -6.24 -9.78
C LEU A 61 -14.48 -5.12 -9.55
N GLY A 62 -14.30 -3.96 -10.17
CA GLY A 62 -15.11 -2.76 -9.92
C GLY A 62 -14.55 -1.91 -8.78
N ILE A 63 -15.45 -1.16 -8.12
CA ILE A 63 -15.09 -0.26 -7.02
C ILE A 63 -14.94 -1.04 -5.71
N SER A 64 -13.92 -0.72 -4.91
CA SER A 64 -13.74 -1.29 -3.58
C SER A 64 -14.72 -0.70 -2.56
N SER A 65 -15.15 -1.52 -1.60
CA SER A 65 -15.98 -1.09 -0.45
C SER A 65 -15.32 0.01 0.38
N VAL A 66 -13.98 0.10 0.38
CA VAL A 66 -13.24 1.14 1.13
C VAL A 66 -13.43 2.54 0.57
N TYR A 67 -14.01 2.69 -0.63
CA TYR A 67 -14.39 3.98 -1.19
C TYR A 67 -15.37 4.75 -0.27
N SER A 68 -16.12 4.01 0.56
CA SER A 68 -16.90 4.53 1.68
C SER A 68 -16.17 5.53 2.59
N ARG A 69 -14.83 5.48 2.69
CA ARG A 69 -14.05 6.42 3.51
C ARG A 69 -14.19 7.89 3.11
N PHE A 70 -14.67 8.16 1.90
CA PHE A 70 -14.98 9.52 1.44
C PHE A 70 -16.39 9.97 1.81
N PHE A 71 -17.16 9.17 2.54
CA PHE A 71 -18.56 9.43 2.87
C PHE A 71 -18.80 9.40 4.37
N HIS A 72 -19.82 10.14 4.80
CA HIS A 72 -20.36 10.11 6.14
C HIS A 72 -21.80 9.57 6.04
N PRO A 73 -22.05 8.31 6.44
CA PRO A 73 -23.41 7.79 6.49
C PRO A 73 -24.21 8.53 7.59
N ASP A 74 -25.53 8.59 7.44
CA ASP A 74 -26.40 9.03 8.53
C ASP A 74 -26.25 8.03 9.69
N PRO A 75 -25.94 8.47 10.93
CA PRO A 75 -25.81 7.58 12.07
C PRO A 75 -27.03 6.69 12.34
N ASN A 76 -28.22 7.10 11.89
CA ASN A 76 -29.46 6.35 12.05
C ASN A 76 -29.75 5.39 10.87
N ASP A 77 -29.00 5.50 9.77
CA ASP A 77 -29.16 4.66 8.59
C ASP A 77 -28.22 3.45 8.62
N ILE A 78 -28.64 2.44 9.37
CA ILE A 78 -27.96 1.13 9.44
C ILE A 78 -28.03 0.33 8.13
N CYS A 79 -28.83 0.78 7.15
CA CYS A 79 -29.08 0.06 5.90
C CYS A 79 -28.29 0.60 4.71
N SER A 80 -27.57 1.72 4.86
CA SER A 80 -26.74 2.36 3.83
C SER A 80 -25.84 1.36 3.10
N ASN A 81 -25.00 0.63 3.84
CA ASN A 81 -24.10 -0.41 3.30
C ASN A 81 -24.83 -1.43 2.41
N ASN A 82 -25.92 -2.01 2.91
CA ASN A 82 -26.68 -3.03 2.20
C ASN A 82 -27.39 -2.48 0.95
N ARG A 83 -27.79 -1.20 0.95
CA ARG A 83 -28.37 -0.56 -0.24
C ARG A 83 -27.31 -0.25 -1.29
N THR A 84 -26.18 0.31 -0.88
CA THR A 84 -25.04 0.58 -1.78
C THR A 84 -24.56 -0.71 -2.42
N GLN A 85 -24.35 -1.79 -1.66
CA GLN A 85 -23.89 -3.07 -2.22
C GLN A 85 -24.87 -3.66 -3.22
N ARG A 86 -26.19 -3.59 -2.95
CA ARG A 86 -27.21 -4.04 -3.91
C ARG A 86 -27.18 -3.23 -5.20
N CYS A 87 -27.00 -1.91 -5.10
CA CYS A 87 -26.84 -1.05 -6.26
C CYS A 87 -25.59 -1.45 -7.07
N LEU A 88 -24.43 -1.60 -6.42
CA LEU A 88 -23.18 -1.99 -7.07
C LEU A 88 -23.30 -3.34 -7.79
N ASN A 89 -23.88 -4.35 -7.14
CA ASN A 89 -24.09 -5.68 -7.72
C ASN A 89 -25.00 -5.62 -8.97
N SER A 90 -26.05 -4.79 -8.94
CA SER A 90 -26.89 -4.55 -10.11
C SER A 90 -26.06 -3.97 -11.27
N LYS A 91 -25.24 -2.95 -11.03
CA LYS A 91 -24.45 -2.31 -12.09
C LYS A 91 -23.38 -3.23 -12.69
N ILE A 92 -22.68 -3.99 -11.85
CA ILE A 92 -21.62 -4.93 -12.28
C ILE A 92 -22.20 -6.04 -13.16
N THR A 93 -23.42 -6.51 -12.89
CA THR A 93 -24.07 -7.57 -13.66
C THR A 93 -24.69 -7.08 -14.97
N THR A 94 -25.17 -5.83 -15.02
CA THR A 94 -25.85 -5.29 -16.21
C THR A 94 -24.92 -4.58 -17.19
N ILE A 95 -23.81 -4.02 -16.72
CA ILE A 95 -22.91 -3.22 -17.56
C ILE A 95 -21.68 -4.05 -17.92
N PRO A 96 -21.37 -4.26 -19.21
CA PRO A 96 -20.23 -5.04 -19.62
C PRO A 96 -18.88 -4.48 -19.11
N GLN A 97 -17.96 -5.34 -18.70
CA GLN A 97 -16.64 -5.01 -18.13
C GLN A 97 -15.81 -3.97 -18.93
N GLN A 98 -15.78 -4.14 -20.25
CA GLN A 98 -15.20 -3.31 -21.29
C GLN A 98 -15.76 -1.88 -21.34
N ASN A 99 -16.95 -1.63 -20.79
CA ASN A 99 -17.47 -0.28 -20.61
C ASN A 99 -17.08 0.27 -19.22
N SER A 100 -15.77 0.28 -18.96
CA SER A 100 -15.21 0.57 -17.64
C SER A 100 -15.53 1.97 -17.14
N CYS A 101 -15.60 2.96 -18.03
CA CYS A 101 -15.98 4.33 -17.66
C CYS A 101 -17.42 4.41 -17.16
N LEU A 102 -18.37 3.78 -17.87
CA LEU A 102 -19.76 3.73 -17.44
C LEU A 102 -19.89 2.93 -16.14
N ARG A 103 -19.22 1.78 -16.00
CA ARG A 103 -19.22 1.01 -14.75
C ARG A 103 -18.72 1.84 -13.57
N ALA A 104 -17.64 2.59 -13.75
CA ALA A 104 -17.10 3.45 -12.69
C ALA A 104 -18.05 4.59 -12.33
N SER A 105 -18.61 5.27 -13.33
CA SER A 105 -19.60 6.33 -13.13
C SER A 105 -20.81 5.85 -12.34
N GLU A 106 -21.40 4.73 -12.76
CA GLU A 106 -22.58 4.14 -12.10
C GLU A 106 -22.25 3.60 -10.71
N SER A 107 -21.02 3.10 -10.50
CA SER A 107 -20.58 2.65 -9.17
C SER A 107 -20.43 3.82 -8.20
N VAL A 108 -19.85 4.94 -8.64
CA VAL A 108 -19.76 6.17 -7.83
C VAL A 108 -21.17 6.72 -7.54
N GLN A 109 -22.08 6.67 -8.53
CA GLN A 109 -23.47 7.08 -8.34
C GLN A 109 -24.17 6.25 -7.27
N CYS A 110 -23.93 4.93 -7.21
CA CYS A 110 -24.47 4.08 -6.14
C CYS A 110 -24.05 4.56 -4.74
N TYR A 111 -22.82 5.06 -4.56
CA TYR A 111 -22.41 5.64 -3.27
C TYR A 111 -23.10 6.98 -2.99
N LEU A 112 -23.15 7.87 -3.98
CA LEU A 112 -23.81 9.16 -3.86
C LEU A 112 -25.30 9.04 -3.50
N ASP A 113 -25.98 8.04 -4.07
CA ASP A 113 -27.42 7.85 -3.86
C ASP A 113 -27.76 7.06 -2.59
N GLN A 114 -26.91 6.12 -2.20
CA GLN A 114 -27.29 5.09 -1.20
C GLN A 114 -26.46 5.09 0.09
N TYR A 115 -25.26 5.68 0.08
CA TYR A 115 -24.33 5.54 1.21
C TYR A 115 -24.44 6.67 2.23
N GLY A 116 -24.50 7.92 1.77
CA GLY A 116 -24.57 9.08 2.66
C GLY A 116 -23.93 10.34 2.06
N GLN A 117 -23.58 11.30 2.92
CA GLN A 117 -23.01 12.57 2.49
C GLN A 117 -21.54 12.40 2.06
N VAL A 118 -21.23 12.75 0.82
CA VAL A 118 -19.86 12.76 0.31
C VAL A 118 -19.04 13.91 0.93
N ASN A 119 -17.81 13.60 1.31
CA ASN A 119 -16.80 14.58 1.68
C ASN A 119 -15.74 14.67 0.58
N THR A 120 -15.76 15.77 -0.16
CA THR A 120 -14.86 15.96 -1.30
C THR A 120 -13.53 16.60 -0.93
N THR A 121 -13.43 17.23 0.23
CA THR A 121 -12.32 18.13 0.57
C THR A 121 -11.33 17.50 1.55
N ILE A 122 -11.77 16.64 2.46
CA ILE A 122 -10.90 16.00 3.45
C ILE A 122 -10.02 14.94 2.76
N PRO A 123 -8.68 15.06 2.82
CA PRO A 123 -7.79 14.07 2.25
C PRO A 123 -7.88 12.73 3.00
N GLN A 124 -8.02 11.64 2.25
CA GLN A 124 -8.01 10.28 2.78
C GLN A 124 -6.71 9.58 2.44
N PHE A 125 -6.32 8.61 3.25
CA PHE A 125 -5.15 7.79 2.98
C PHE A 125 -5.36 7.00 1.67
N ILE A 126 -4.32 6.96 0.84
CA ILE A 126 -4.30 6.22 -0.42
C ILE A 126 -3.37 5.02 -0.26
N ARG A 127 -3.90 3.82 -0.53
CA ARG A 127 -3.16 2.55 -0.54
C ARG A 127 -1.88 2.67 -1.37
N PHE A 128 -0.78 2.04 -1.00
CA PHE A 128 0.47 2.04 -1.79
C PHE A 128 0.38 1.19 -3.07
N THR A 129 1.22 1.45 -4.08
CA THR A 129 1.37 0.51 -5.20
C THR A 129 2.37 -0.56 -4.80
N ILE A 130 2.35 -1.69 -5.52
CA ILE A 130 3.37 -2.73 -5.40
C ILE A 130 4.79 -2.14 -5.52
N LEU A 131 4.99 -1.21 -6.44
CA LEU A 131 6.28 -0.54 -6.62
C LEU A 131 6.68 0.31 -5.41
N GLN A 132 5.72 1.05 -4.83
CA GLN A 132 5.97 1.86 -3.64
C GLN A 132 6.26 0.97 -2.42
N ASP A 133 5.56 -0.15 -2.29
CA ASP A 133 5.84 -1.15 -1.26
C ASP A 133 7.26 -1.73 -1.42
N ALA A 134 7.67 -2.02 -2.66
CA ALA A 134 9.02 -2.47 -2.97
C ALA A 134 10.06 -1.46 -2.56
N GLN A 135 9.91 -0.26 -3.09
CA GLN A 135 10.82 0.83 -2.84
C GLN A 135 11.02 1.03 -1.33
N LEU A 136 9.93 0.97 -0.56
CA LEU A 136 9.98 1.15 0.88
C LEU A 136 10.69 0.00 1.60
N PHE A 137 10.48 -1.25 1.17
CA PHE A 137 11.20 -2.40 1.73
C PHE A 137 12.71 -2.30 1.50
N TYR A 138 13.13 -2.00 0.27
CA TYR A 138 14.55 -1.86 -0.10
C TYR A 138 15.20 -0.65 0.61
N GLU A 139 14.49 0.49 0.69
CA GLU A 139 14.92 1.64 1.49
C GLU A 139 15.13 1.25 2.96
N CYS A 140 14.21 0.49 3.56
CA CYS A 140 14.33 0.05 4.96
C CYS A 140 15.47 -0.94 5.18
N ALA A 141 15.69 -1.88 4.27
CA ALA A 141 16.86 -2.74 4.31
C ALA A 141 18.15 -1.91 4.25
N ALA A 142 18.21 -0.89 3.38
CA ALA A 142 19.37 0.00 3.29
C ALA A 142 19.60 0.85 4.54
N ILE A 143 18.54 1.47 5.09
CA ILE A 143 18.61 2.27 6.32
C ILE A 143 19.15 1.44 7.49
N LEU A 144 18.76 0.17 7.57
CA LEU A 144 19.18 -0.75 8.62
C LEU A 144 20.51 -1.47 8.33
N GLY A 145 21.15 -1.20 7.18
CA GLY A 145 22.44 -1.80 6.81
C GLY A 145 22.37 -3.21 6.23
N TYR A 146 21.18 -3.68 5.84
CA TYR A 146 20.93 -5.03 5.33
C TYR A 146 20.84 -5.13 3.80
N SER A 147 21.27 -4.11 3.04
CA SER A 147 21.25 -4.15 1.56
C SER A 147 21.93 -5.37 0.96
N HIS A 148 22.97 -5.90 1.61
CA HIS A 148 23.72 -7.06 1.17
C HIS A 148 23.01 -8.40 1.44
N GLN A 149 21.88 -8.38 2.16
CA GLN A 149 21.11 -9.58 2.55
C GLN A 149 19.71 -9.60 1.95
N LEU A 150 19.44 -8.77 0.93
CA LEU A 150 18.11 -8.61 0.35
C LEU A 150 17.48 -9.95 -0.04
N ASP A 151 18.23 -10.82 -0.71
CA ASP A 151 17.77 -12.17 -1.10
C ASP A 151 17.31 -12.97 0.12
N THR A 152 18.10 -12.99 1.18
CA THR A 152 17.77 -13.72 2.41
C THR A 152 16.55 -13.11 3.10
N LEU A 153 16.44 -11.78 3.16
CA LEU A 153 15.30 -11.09 3.76
C LEU A 153 14.01 -11.35 2.98
N LEU A 154 14.08 -11.34 1.65
CA LEU A 154 12.94 -11.54 0.76
C LEU A 154 12.43 -12.99 0.77
N ASN A 155 13.29 -13.95 1.11
CA ASN A 155 12.95 -15.36 1.24
C ASN A 155 12.53 -15.75 2.68
N ASP A 156 12.71 -14.88 3.67
CA ASP A 156 12.32 -15.11 5.06
C ASP A 156 10.86 -14.68 5.33
N TRP A 157 9.92 -15.24 4.56
CA TRP A 157 8.50 -14.90 4.63
C TRP A 157 7.84 -15.29 5.97
N GLU A 158 8.44 -16.24 6.70
CA GLU A 158 8.02 -16.64 8.05
C GLU A 158 8.60 -15.74 9.16
N PHE A 159 9.37 -14.70 8.79
CA PHE A 159 9.99 -13.78 9.74
C PHE A 159 10.84 -14.46 10.82
N LYS A 160 11.59 -15.52 10.46
CA LYS A 160 12.44 -16.26 11.41
C LYS A 160 13.62 -15.41 11.88
N ARG A 161 14.11 -14.51 11.03
CA ARG A 161 15.28 -13.66 11.31
C ARG A 161 14.88 -12.33 11.95
N GLN A 162 15.68 -11.87 12.91
CA GLN A 162 15.45 -10.58 13.58
C GLN A 162 15.56 -9.41 12.60
N GLU A 163 16.48 -9.51 11.65
CA GLU A 163 16.72 -8.52 10.61
C GLU A 163 15.47 -8.31 9.76
N THR A 164 14.80 -9.40 9.36
CA THR A 164 13.54 -9.35 8.60
C THR A 164 12.43 -8.68 9.40
N ARG A 165 12.29 -9.03 10.69
CA ARG A 165 11.32 -8.38 11.60
C ARG A 165 11.60 -6.88 11.74
N CYS A 166 12.87 -6.48 11.82
CA CYS A 166 13.24 -5.08 11.91
C CYS A 166 13.02 -4.31 10.60
N VAL A 167 13.28 -4.92 9.44
CA VAL A 167 12.93 -4.32 8.14
C VAL A 167 11.42 -4.13 8.01
N LEU A 168 10.61 -5.11 8.41
CA LEU A 168 9.16 -4.97 8.44
C LEU A 168 8.72 -3.84 9.37
N ARG A 169 9.29 -3.75 10.59
CA ARG A 169 9.01 -2.64 11.50
C ARG A 169 9.32 -1.29 10.87
N CYS A 170 10.50 -1.14 10.24
CA CYS A 170 10.86 0.08 9.52
C CYS A 170 9.84 0.41 8.42
N PHE A 171 9.47 -0.60 7.63
CA PHE A 171 8.48 -0.48 6.56
C PHE A 171 7.15 0.06 7.10
N MET A 172 6.63 -0.55 8.17
CA MET A 172 5.35 -0.13 8.77
C MET A 172 5.41 1.26 9.39
N ILE A 173 6.54 1.67 9.97
CA ILE A 173 6.71 3.05 10.47
C ILE A 173 6.69 4.05 9.31
N ARG A 174 7.49 3.82 8.27
CA ARG A 174 7.65 4.76 7.16
C ARG A 174 6.44 4.83 6.23
N SER A 175 5.68 3.74 6.13
CA SER A 175 4.33 3.72 5.52
C SER A 175 3.24 4.26 6.45
N GLY A 176 3.56 4.47 7.73
CA GLY A 176 2.62 4.89 8.75
C GLY A 176 1.58 3.85 9.14
N LEU A 177 1.74 2.59 8.75
CA LEU A 177 0.92 1.49 9.24
C LEU A 177 1.15 1.22 10.73
N TYR A 178 2.28 1.66 11.29
CA TYR A 178 2.62 1.46 12.69
C TYR A 178 3.26 2.73 13.28
N SER A 179 3.14 2.89 14.60
CA SER A 179 3.97 3.81 15.38
C SER A 179 4.17 3.26 16.78
N GLU A 180 5.33 3.53 17.39
CA GLU A 180 5.62 3.06 18.75
C GLU A 180 4.53 3.39 19.78
N PRO A 181 4.04 4.65 19.91
CA PRO A 181 3.08 4.97 20.95
C PRO A 181 1.68 4.41 20.70
N LYS A 182 1.26 4.25 19.44
CA LYS A 182 -0.13 3.86 19.11
C LYS A 182 -0.27 2.40 18.64
N GLY A 183 0.83 1.75 18.27
CA GLY A 183 0.80 0.47 17.56
C GLY A 183 0.30 0.62 16.12
N LEU A 184 -0.49 -0.35 15.67
CA LEU A 184 -1.05 -0.43 14.33
C LEU A 184 -2.05 0.71 14.04
N ASN A 185 -2.00 1.26 12.83
CA ASN A 185 -2.97 2.22 12.34
C ASN A 185 -4.10 1.49 11.60
N MET A 186 -5.11 1.06 12.37
CA MET A 186 -6.22 0.26 11.86
C MET A 186 -6.99 0.91 10.70
N ALA A 187 -7.12 2.24 10.70
CA ALA A 187 -7.80 2.95 9.62
C ALA A 187 -7.04 2.85 8.29
N ARG A 188 -5.70 2.84 8.31
CA ARG A 188 -4.89 2.64 7.09
C ARG A 188 -4.89 1.19 6.64
N TYR A 189 -4.83 0.27 7.59
CA TYR A 189 -4.96 -1.16 7.36
C TYR A 189 -6.32 -1.52 6.69
N TYR A 190 -7.43 -0.92 7.14
CA TYR A 190 -8.74 -1.05 6.48
C TYR A 190 -8.70 -0.73 4.98
N VAL A 191 -7.99 0.35 4.60
CA VAL A 191 -7.82 0.74 3.20
C VAL A 191 -6.93 -0.23 2.43
N LEU A 192 -5.87 -0.77 3.05
CA LEU A 192 -4.99 -1.77 2.42
C LEU A 192 -5.68 -3.13 2.23
N CYS A 193 -6.58 -3.49 3.13
CA CYS A 193 -7.20 -4.82 3.16
C CYS A 193 -8.54 -4.87 2.41
N GLY A 194 -9.10 -3.73 2.02
CA GLY A 194 -10.38 -3.70 1.31
C GLY A 194 -11.60 -3.80 2.23
N GLY A 195 -11.44 -3.41 3.49
CA GLY A 195 -12.49 -3.48 4.50
C GLY A 195 -12.24 -4.57 5.55
N TYR A 196 -13.06 -4.56 6.59
CA TYR A 196 -13.08 -5.58 7.65
C TYR A 196 -14.51 -5.94 8.03
N GLU A 197 -14.68 -7.15 8.55
CA GLU A 197 -15.92 -7.59 9.17
C GLU A 197 -16.15 -6.92 10.54
N ASP A 198 -17.39 -6.99 11.02
CA ASP A 198 -17.78 -6.45 12.32
C ASP A 198 -16.96 -7.11 13.45
N GLY A 199 -16.56 -6.30 14.43
CA GLY A 199 -15.77 -6.76 15.58
C GLY A 199 -14.27 -6.95 15.32
N PHE A 200 -13.81 -6.92 14.07
CA PHE A 200 -12.38 -7.05 13.74
C PHE A 200 -11.51 -6.01 14.46
N TYR A 201 -11.97 -4.75 14.52
CA TYR A 201 -11.24 -3.69 15.21
C TYR A 201 -11.04 -3.98 16.70
N GLN A 202 -12.05 -4.55 17.36
CA GLN A 202 -11.96 -4.91 18.77
C GLN A 202 -10.99 -6.08 18.96
N GLN A 203 -11.11 -7.12 18.13
CA GLN A 203 -10.22 -8.28 18.17
C GLN A 203 -8.75 -7.88 17.93
N ALA A 204 -8.48 -7.03 16.95
CA ALA A 204 -7.14 -6.53 16.67
C ALA A 204 -6.58 -5.70 17.84
N ALA A 205 -7.41 -4.90 18.50
CA ALA A 205 -7.02 -4.11 19.67
C ALA A 205 -6.70 -5.00 20.89
N GLU A 206 -7.52 -6.01 21.15
CA GLU A 206 -7.31 -7.00 22.21
C GLU A 206 -6.03 -7.80 21.95
N CYS A 207 -5.82 -8.28 20.72
CA CYS A 207 -4.58 -8.94 20.30
C CYS A 207 -3.36 -8.03 20.52
N ALA A 208 -3.41 -6.77 20.08
CA ALA A 208 -2.29 -5.84 20.23
C ALA A 208 -2.02 -5.51 21.72
N SER A 209 -3.05 -5.52 22.57
CA SER A 209 -2.90 -5.36 24.02
C SER A 209 -2.15 -6.56 24.63
N ARG A 210 -2.59 -7.78 24.30
CA ARG A 210 -1.95 -9.03 24.72
C ARG A 210 -0.47 -9.07 24.32
N LEU A 211 -0.16 -8.77 23.06
CA LEU A 211 1.21 -8.82 22.56
C LEU A 211 2.17 -7.84 23.26
N ARG A 212 1.68 -6.67 23.70
CA ARG A 212 2.49 -5.73 24.49
C ARG A 212 2.91 -6.29 25.84
N GLN A 213 2.19 -7.28 26.37
CA GLN A 213 2.51 -7.95 27.63
C GLN A 213 3.41 -9.16 27.42
N GLU A 214 3.24 -9.88 26.30
CA GLU A 214 4.01 -11.08 25.98
C GLU A 214 5.41 -10.79 25.44
N VAL A 215 5.56 -9.75 24.61
CA VAL A 215 6.84 -9.45 23.94
C VAL A 215 7.68 -8.53 24.83
N PRO A 216 8.97 -8.83 25.05
CA PRO A 216 9.86 -7.96 25.80
C PRO A 216 9.88 -6.52 25.23
N CYS A 217 9.83 -5.51 26.10
CA CYS A 217 9.75 -4.09 25.71
C CYS A 217 10.86 -3.63 24.75
N GLU A 218 12.04 -4.25 24.84
CA GLU A 218 13.19 -3.93 23.98
C GLU A 218 13.08 -4.57 22.59
N ASP A 219 12.31 -5.65 22.43
CA ASP A 219 12.14 -6.34 21.15
C ASP A 219 10.99 -5.74 20.32
N LYS A 220 11.17 -4.47 19.97
CA LYS A 220 10.19 -3.69 19.19
C LYS A 220 9.95 -4.29 17.81
N CYS A 221 10.97 -4.90 17.20
CA CYS A 221 10.86 -5.52 15.89
C CYS A 221 9.92 -6.73 15.94
N THR A 222 10.09 -7.61 16.92
CA THR A 222 9.18 -8.76 17.12
C THR A 222 7.78 -8.29 17.50
N LEU A 223 7.63 -7.27 18.36
CA LEU A 223 6.32 -6.74 18.72
C LEU A 223 5.56 -6.24 17.48
N ALA A 224 6.21 -5.42 16.66
CA ALA A 224 5.60 -4.86 15.46
C ALA A 224 5.24 -5.96 14.45
N GLN A 225 6.15 -6.93 14.23
CA GLN A 225 5.88 -8.05 13.32
C GLN A 225 4.72 -8.92 13.80
N ARG A 226 4.72 -9.35 15.07
CA ARG A 226 3.64 -10.18 15.64
C ARG A 226 2.31 -9.43 15.62
N MET A 227 2.30 -8.12 15.89
CA MET A 227 1.10 -7.31 15.76
C MET A 227 0.53 -7.37 14.34
N ALA A 228 1.37 -7.19 13.32
CA ALA A 228 0.91 -7.28 11.95
C ALA A 228 0.38 -8.68 11.61
N THR A 229 1.14 -9.74 11.89
CA THR A 229 0.79 -11.10 11.45
C THR A 229 -0.29 -11.78 12.29
N GLU A 230 -0.35 -11.53 13.61
CA GLU A 230 -1.33 -12.16 14.51
C GLU A 230 -2.59 -11.33 14.68
N CYS A 231 -2.50 -10.00 14.71
CA CYS A 231 -3.67 -9.15 14.99
C CYS A 231 -4.40 -8.71 13.73
N ILE A 232 -3.72 -8.69 12.57
CA ILE A 232 -4.33 -8.40 11.27
C ILE A 232 -4.44 -9.67 10.42
N GLY A 233 -3.40 -10.49 10.38
CA GLY A 233 -3.34 -11.75 9.60
C GLY A 233 -2.26 -11.71 8.51
N VAL A 234 -1.72 -12.87 8.14
CA VAL A 234 -0.58 -12.97 7.20
C VAL A 234 -0.89 -12.42 5.80
N ASP A 235 -2.08 -12.66 5.26
CA ASP A 235 -2.52 -12.12 3.96
C ASP A 235 -2.58 -10.58 3.96
N TYR A 236 -2.67 -9.99 5.14
CA TYR A 236 -2.87 -8.56 5.38
C TYR A 236 -1.62 -7.84 5.94
N ALA A 237 -0.63 -8.59 6.44
CA ALA A 237 0.51 -8.09 7.21
C ALA A 237 1.77 -7.82 6.36
N THR A 238 1.96 -8.61 5.31
CA THR A 238 3.15 -8.58 4.46
C THR A 238 3.00 -7.57 3.34
N SER A 239 4.04 -6.77 3.08
CA SER A 239 4.15 -6.06 1.81
C SER A 239 3.92 -7.07 0.67
N SER A 240 3.29 -6.64 -0.43
CA SER A 240 2.97 -7.53 -1.57
C SER A 240 4.19 -8.30 -2.11
N ILE A 241 5.40 -7.88 -1.74
CA ILE A 241 6.66 -8.49 -2.13
C ILE A 241 7.11 -9.57 -1.17
N MET A 242 6.75 -9.52 0.11
CA MET A 242 7.02 -10.63 1.02
C MET A 242 6.00 -11.76 0.86
N GLN A 243 4.86 -11.50 0.22
CA GLN A 243 3.86 -12.50 -0.11
C GLN A 243 4.31 -13.36 -1.30
N ASN A 244 4.42 -14.68 -1.09
CA ASN A 244 4.47 -15.68 -2.16
C ASN A 244 3.07 -16.13 -2.60
N GLN A 245 2.01 -15.41 -2.20
CA GLN A 245 0.64 -15.82 -2.48
C GLN A 245 -0.12 -14.75 -3.28
N GLY A 246 -0.53 -15.13 -4.49
CA GLY A 246 -1.92 -14.91 -4.90
C GLY A 246 -2.24 -13.82 -5.92
N ASP A 247 -1.49 -12.71 -6.01
CA ASP A 247 -1.88 -11.69 -6.99
C ASP A 247 -1.38 -12.04 -8.40
N SER A 248 -2.35 -12.27 -9.29
CA SER A 248 -2.20 -12.84 -10.64
C SER A 248 -1.46 -11.94 -11.65
N ALA A 249 -0.75 -10.91 -11.19
CA ALA A 249 0.08 -10.07 -12.02
C ALA A 249 1.49 -10.69 -12.08
N ASN A 250 1.86 -11.26 -13.24
CA ASN A 250 3.25 -11.58 -13.54
C ASN A 250 4.00 -10.25 -13.72
N TYR A 251 4.56 -9.70 -12.65
CA TYR A 251 5.46 -8.55 -12.74
C TYR A 251 6.88 -8.98 -12.39
N VAL A 252 7.85 -8.39 -13.07
CA VAL A 252 9.25 -8.52 -12.70
C VAL A 252 9.70 -7.21 -12.08
N LEU A 253 10.19 -7.27 -10.83
CA LEU A 253 10.82 -6.09 -10.22
C LEU A 253 12.32 -6.16 -10.47
N ALA A 254 12.90 -5.10 -11.03
CA ALA A 254 14.33 -4.87 -11.03
C ALA A 254 14.67 -3.87 -9.93
N SER A 255 15.80 -4.03 -9.26
CA SER A 255 16.29 -3.03 -8.31
C SER A 255 17.73 -2.69 -8.56
N ARG A 256 18.11 -1.44 -8.30
CA ARG A 256 19.50 -0.99 -8.24
C ARG A 256 19.68 -0.15 -6.98
N ALA A 257 20.45 -0.65 -6.03
CA ALA A 257 20.51 -0.10 -4.67
C ALA A 257 19.11 -0.01 -4.04
N SER A 258 18.66 1.18 -3.64
CA SER A 258 17.32 1.37 -3.09
C SER A 258 16.25 1.60 -4.15
N SER A 259 16.60 1.88 -5.41
CA SER A 259 15.61 2.15 -6.47
C SER A 259 15.03 0.85 -7.02
N VAL A 260 13.70 0.78 -7.15
CA VAL A 260 12.98 -0.35 -7.74
C VAL A 260 12.24 0.09 -9.01
N TYR A 261 12.19 -0.81 -9.99
CA TYR A 261 11.57 -0.63 -11.30
C TYR A 261 10.66 -1.81 -11.61
N MET A 262 9.52 -1.57 -12.25
CA MET A 262 8.70 -2.66 -12.82
C MET A 262 9.17 -2.92 -14.26
N VAL A 263 9.60 -4.13 -14.53
CA VAL A 263 9.94 -4.63 -15.86
C VAL A 263 8.71 -5.36 -16.39
N ASN A 264 7.84 -4.61 -17.06
CA ASN A 264 6.73 -5.18 -17.83
C ASN A 264 7.16 -5.29 -19.30
N ASP A 265 6.65 -6.30 -20.02
CA ASP A 265 6.89 -6.46 -21.48
C ASP A 265 6.39 -5.25 -22.32
N GLN A 266 5.70 -4.27 -21.72
CA GLN A 266 5.15 -3.10 -22.41
C GLN A 266 5.08 -1.81 -21.56
N ASN A 267 6.18 -1.27 -21.01
CA ASN A 267 6.18 0.18 -20.77
C ASN A 267 7.53 0.87 -20.82
N ALA A 268 7.50 2.05 -21.45
CA ALA A 268 8.56 2.76 -22.12
C ALA A 268 9.13 3.95 -21.32
N ASP A 269 9.24 3.80 -19.99
CA ASP A 269 9.63 4.93 -19.12
C ASP A 269 10.72 4.57 -18.10
N SER A 270 11.58 3.61 -18.48
CA SER A 270 12.88 3.46 -17.87
C SER A 270 13.94 3.89 -18.88
N ASP A 271 14.86 4.76 -18.44
CA ASP A 271 16.09 5.16 -19.15
C ASP A 271 17.02 3.96 -19.48
N ALA A 272 16.55 2.74 -19.18
CA ALA A 272 17.14 1.47 -19.54
C ALA A 272 16.09 0.64 -20.27
N THR A 273 16.41 0.23 -21.49
CA THR A 273 15.54 -0.55 -22.37
C THR A 273 15.74 -2.03 -22.09
N TYR A 274 14.93 -2.57 -21.19
CA TYR A 274 14.97 -3.98 -20.83
C TYR A 274 13.94 -4.78 -21.63
N ARG A 275 14.32 -5.97 -22.12
CA ARG A 275 13.39 -6.97 -22.66
C ARG A 275 13.42 -8.22 -21.78
N VAL A 276 12.24 -8.71 -21.38
CA VAL A 276 12.10 -10.01 -20.72
C VAL A 276 12.00 -11.08 -21.82
N VAL A 277 13.03 -11.91 -21.94
CA VAL A 277 13.00 -13.10 -22.78
C VAL A 277 12.69 -14.28 -21.87
N ASN A 278 11.42 -14.66 -21.85
CA ASN A 278 10.98 -15.88 -21.16
C ASN A 278 11.48 -17.11 -21.92
N SER A 279 12.40 -17.86 -21.31
CA SER A 279 12.81 -19.19 -21.78
C SER A 279 12.60 -20.19 -20.65
N GLY A 280 11.48 -20.92 -20.70
CA GLY A 280 11.14 -21.92 -19.68
C GLY A 280 10.79 -21.30 -18.31
N SER A 281 11.44 -21.76 -17.24
CA SER A 281 11.29 -21.22 -15.86
C SER A 281 12.16 -20.00 -15.57
N THR A 282 12.88 -19.50 -16.56
CA THR A 282 13.87 -18.43 -16.43
C THR A 282 13.41 -17.21 -17.22
N ALA A 283 13.22 -16.09 -16.52
CA ALA A 283 13.09 -14.77 -17.11
C ALA A 283 14.49 -14.22 -17.34
N ASN A 284 14.93 -14.11 -18.61
CA ASN A 284 16.18 -13.44 -18.94
C ASN A 284 15.90 -11.98 -19.23
N ILE A 285 16.64 -11.06 -18.59
CA ILE A 285 16.51 -9.63 -18.85
C ILE A 285 17.70 -9.17 -19.69
N VAL A 286 17.40 -8.67 -20.89
CA VAL A 286 18.37 -8.18 -21.86
C VAL A 286 18.30 -6.66 -21.88
N ASP A 287 19.42 -6.00 -21.62
CA ASP A 287 19.63 -4.57 -21.85
C ASP A 287 19.94 -4.33 -23.33
N ASN A 288 19.19 -3.48 -24.03
CA ASN A 288 19.45 -3.20 -25.46
C ASN A 288 20.76 -2.41 -25.70
N GLY A 289 21.40 -1.87 -24.66
CA GLY A 289 22.66 -1.11 -24.78
C GLY A 289 23.95 -1.91 -24.57
N SER A 290 23.85 -3.15 -24.10
CA SER A 290 25.02 -3.99 -23.83
C SER A 290 24.67 -5.46 -24.07
N SER A 291 25.60 -6.25 -24.62
CA SER A 291 25.42 -7.70 -24.88
C SER A 291 25.43 -8.53 -23.58
N SER A 292 24.83 -8.00 -22.52
CA SER A 292 24.85 -8.51 -21.17
C SER A 292 23.55 -9.25 -20.91
N THR A 293 23.59 -10.58 -20.96
CA THR A 293 22.47 -11.41 -20.49
C THR A 293 22.53 -11.45 -18.96
N TYR A 294 21.62 -10.75 -18.27
CA TYR A 294 21.56 -10.82 -16.81
C TYR A 294 20.74 -12.05 -16.40
N GLN A 295 21.43 -13.16 -16.16
CA GLN A 295 20.89 -14.23 -15.35
C GLN A 295 20.88 -13.76 -13.90
N GLY A 296 19.75 -13.97 -13.20
CA GLY A 296 19.60 -13.59 -11.79
C GLY A 296 20.82 -14.02 -10.99
N GLY A 297 21.44 -13.06 -10.29
CA GLY A 297 22.64 -13.29 -9.49
C GLY A 297 23.88 -12.46 -9.87
N ASN A 298 23.74 -11.32 -10.56
CA ASN A 298 24.85 -10.37 -10.69
C ASN A 298 24.69 -9.21 -9.70
N SER A 299 25.76 -8.86 -8.98
CA SER A 299 25.81 -8.20 -7.67
C SER A 299 25.15 -6.82 -7.52
N ASN A 300 24.54 -6.28 -8.58
CA ASN A 300 23.97 -4.93 -8.62
C ASN A 300 22.49 -4.88 -9.02
N MET A 301 21.88 -6.00 -9.43
CA MET A 301 20.46 -6.05 -9.81
C MET A 301 19.75 -7.31 -9.29
N PHE A 302 18.69 -7.12 -8.51
CA PHE A 302 17.82 -8.19 -8.05
C PHE A 302 16.55 -8.25 -8.90
N PHE A 303 16.18 -9.46 -9.34
CA PHE A 303 14.98 -9.73 -10.11
C PHE A 303 14.06 -10.69 -9.36
N ARG A 304 12.80 -10.31 -9.17
CA ARG A 304 11.76 -11.20 -8.60
C ARG A 304 10.60 -11.34 -9.57
N THR A 305 10.26 -12.58 -9.88
CA THR A 305 9.05 -12.97 -10.63
C THR A 305 7.99 -13.47 -9.65
N SER A 306 6.76 -12.97 -9.73
CA SER A 306 5.58 -13.60 -9.13
C SER A 306 4.96 -14.55 -10.14
N SER A 307 5.51 -15.76 -10.28
CA SER A 307 4.88 -16.80 -11.11
C SER A 307 4.26 -17.87 -10.22
N ASN A 308 2.94 -18.01 -10.29
CA ASN A 308 2.28 -19.25 -9.90
C ASN A 308 2.59 -20.32 -10.96
N ARG A 309 3.55 -21.20 -10.68
CA ARG A 309 3.46 -22.58 -11.21
C ARG A 309 2.69 -23.40 -10.18
N ARG A 310 1.60 -24.00 -10.68
CA ARG A 310 0.64 -24.88 -10.02
C ARG A 310 1.20 -25.72 -8.88
#